data_AF-A0A174DPW3-F1
#
_entry.id   AF-A0A174DPW3-F1
#
_cell.length_a   1.000
_cell.length_b   1.000
_cell.length_c   1.000
_cell.angle_alpha   90.00
_cell.angle_beta   90.00
_cell.angle_gamma   90.00
#
_symmetry.space_group_name_H-M   'P 1'
#
loop_
_entity.id
_entity.type
_entity.pdbx_description
1 polymer ?
#
loop_
_entity_poly.entity_id
_entity_poly.type
_entity_poly.pdbx_seq_one_letter_code
_entity_poly.pdbx_strand_id
1 'polypeptide(L)'
;MSHGDYLVYLSNDDLFYSENTISDIVKFHENNPEYGVAVGRIACFKDEDPNKFYWTSPNPLHTSFINGLAIDCFKSILRFRGSFFPAPGLSYKRSTIDTYGLYDESYVLLEDLPRFLQLTRNGCRIGFIDSILVRYRYVGNSTNPEGNSNTTNTILQDDMNLTLSKEMDPYMFLLND
;
A
#
# COMPACT_ATOMS: atom_id res chain seq x y z
N MET A 1 -21.88 6.39 -3.65
CA MET A 1 -20.60 6.53 -4.38
C MET A 1 -19.91 7.81 -3.93
N SER A 2 -18.57 7.83 -3.87
CA SER A 2 -17.79 9.02 -3.51
C SER A 2 -17.70 10.01 -4.68
N HIS A 3 -17.69 11.31 -4.39
CA HIS A 3 -17.53 12.40 -5.37
C HIS A 3 -16.24 13.23 -5.18
N GLY A 4 -15.37 12.86 -4.23
CA GLY A 4 -14.14 13.63 -3.96
C GLY A 4 -13.03 13.34 -4.97
N ASP A 5 -12.15 14.31 -5.18
CA ASP A 5 -10.98 14.22 -6.07
C ASP A 5 -9.85 13.34 -5.51
N TYR A 6 -9.78 13.25 -4.19
CA TYR A 6 -8.86 12.38 -3.47
C TYR A 6 -9.64 11.34 -2.68
N LEU A 7 -9.23 10.08 -2.80
CA LEU A 7 -9.85 8.95 -2.12
C LEU A 7 -8.87 8.41 -1.08
N VAL A 8 -9.35 8.26 0.14
CA VAL A 8 -8.62 7.65 1.25
C VAL A 8 -9.49 6.52 1.77
N TYR A 9 -8.90 5.35 1.98
CA TYR A 9 -9.57 4.20 2.57
C TYR A 9 -9.14 4.09 4.04
N LEU A 10 -10.09 3.86 4.93
CA LEU A 10 -9.83 3.64 6.35
C LEU A 10 -10.69 2.48 6.81
N SER A 11 -10.07 1.47 7.42
CA SER A 11 -10.80 0.36 8.00
C SER A 11 -11.64 0.83 9.19
N ASN A 12 -12.67 0.05 9.56
CA ASN A 12 -13.57 0.39 10.67
C ASN A 12 -12.88 0.39 12.04
N ASP A 13 -11.71 -0.24 12.14
CA ASP A 13 -10.92 -0.38 13.35
C ASP A 13 -9.68 0.52 13.37
N ASP A 14 -9.40 1.22 12.28
CA ASP A 14 -8.29 2.17 12.17
C ASP A 14 -8.73 3.61 12.46
N LEU A 15 -7.76 4.47 12.79
CA LEU A 15 -7.99 5.88 13.08
C LEU A 15 -7.03 6.76 12.28
N PHE A 16 -7.48 7.93 11.84
CA PHE A 16 -6.54 8.95 11.41
C PHE A 16 -5.60 9.34 12.56
N TYR A 17 -4.34 9.61 12.22
CA TYR A 17 -3.31 9.94 13.20
C TYR A 17 -3.58 11.27 13.90
N SER A 18 -4.05 12.27 13.16
CA SER A 18 -4.38 13.59 13.70
C SER A 18 -5.57 14.22 12.96
N GLU A 19 -6.10 15.31 13.50
CA GLU A 19 -7.12 16.14 12.86
C GLU A 19 -6.66 16.73 11.51
N ASN A 20 -5.35 16.84 11.28
CA ASN A 20 -4.78 17.43 10.07
C ASN A 20 -4.48 16.40 8.98
N THR A 21 -4.60 15.10 9.25
CA THR A 21 -4.17 14.03 8.35
C THR A 21 -4.76 14.18 6.93
N ILE A 22 -6.06 14.46 6.81
CA ILE A 22 -6.69 14.64 5.50
C ILE A 22 -6.15 15.89 4.78
N SER A 23 -5.97 17.00 5.50
CA SER A 23 -5.40 18.21 4.92
C SER A 23 -3.96 18.01 4.44
N ASP A 24 -3.17 17.20 5.15
CA ASP A 24 -1.80 16.89 4.76
C ASP A 24 -1.75 16.00 3.50
N ILE A 25 -2.67 15.03 3.39
CA ILE A 25 -2.85 14.22 2.17
C ILE A 25 -3.22 15.11 0.98
N VAL A 26 -4.20 16.02 1.15
CA VAL A 26 -4.64 16.94 0.09
C VAL A 26 -3.49 17.83 -0.36
N LYS A 27 -2.80 18.50 0.58
CA LYS A 27 -1.64 19.36 0.29
C LYS A 27 -0.54 18.58 -0.44
N PHE A 28 -0.31 17.32 -0.07
CA PHE A 28 0.68 16.50 -0.77
C PHE A 28 0.29 16.31 -2.24
N HIS A 29 -0.95 15.92 -2.53
CA HIS A 29 -1.41 15.71 -3.91
C HIS A 29 -1.42 16.99 -4.75
N GLU A 30 -1.78 18.13 -4.15
CA GLU A 30 -1.76 19.44 -4.80
C GLU A 30 -0.34 19.89 -5.14
N ASN A 31 0.60 19.71 -4.21
CA ASN A 31 1.99 20.11 -4.39
C ASN A 31 2.80 19.14 -5.27
N ASN A 32 2.32 17.90 -5.44
CA ASN A 32 2.99 16.86 -6.21
C ASN A 32 2.02 16.24 -7.24
N PRO A 33 1.64 17.00 -8.28
CA PRO A 33 0.65 16.57 -9.27
C PRO A 33 1.07 15.30 -10.04
N GLU A 34 2.36 14.98 -10.11
CA GLU A 34 2.92 13.83 -10.82
C GLU A 34 2.61 12.46 -10.18
N TYR A 35 2.28 12.42 -8.89
CA TYR A 35 1.99 11.17 -8.18
C TYR A 35 0.50 10.85 -8.24
N GLY A 36 0.13 9.71 -8.81
CA GLY A 36 -1.27 9.27 -8.86
C GLY A 36 -1.75 8.70 -7.52
N VAL A 37 -0.81 8.13 -6.76
CA VAL A 37 -1.03 7.55 -5.44
C VAL A 37 -0.05 8.19 -4.47
N ALA A 38 -0.49 8.42 -3.24
CA ALA A 38 0.38 8.77 -2.14
C ALA A 38 0.25 7.74 -1.01
N VAL A 39 1.37 7.44 -0.38
CA VAL A 39 1.46 6.53 0.77
C VAL A 39 2.14 7.25 1.93
N GLY A 40 1.54 7.23 3.10
CA GLY A 40 2.19 7.69 4.32
C GLY A 40 2.53 6.56 5.27
N ARG A 41 3.11 6.92 6.42
CA ARG A 41 3.37 5.94 7.48
C ARG A 41 2.09 5.57 8.20
N ILE A 42 2.07 4.35 8.70
CA ILE A 42 1.10 3.89 9.70
C ILE A 42 1.83 3.59 11.00
N ALA A 43 1.15 3.77 12.13
CA ALA A 43 1.65 3.44 13.45
C ALA A 43 0.70 2.48 14.15
N CYS A 44 1.19 1.32 14.52
CA CYS A 44 0.38 0.25 15.09
C CYS A 44 0.13 0.48 16.58
N PHE A 45 -1.13 0.38 17.00
CA PHE A 45 -1.54 0.43 18.41
C PHE A 45 -2.36 -0.81 18.80
N LYS A 46 -2.55 -1.01 20.10
CA LYS A 46 -3.44 -2.03 20.66
C LYS A 46 -4.45 -1.39 21.61
N ASP A 47 -5.59 -2.03 21.80
CA ASP A 47 -6.67 -1.50 22.65
C ASP A 47 -6.24 -1.30 24.10
N GLU A 48 -5.29 -2.12 24.61
CA GLU A 48 -4.83 -2.03 25.99
C GLU A 48 -4.06 -0.72 26.26
N ASP A 49 -3.41 -0.16 25.25
CA ASP A 49 -2.72 1.12 25.32
C ASP A 49 -2.77 1.85 23.96
N PRO A 50 -3.88 2.55 23.64
CA PRO A 50 -4.06 3.19 22.35
C PRO A 50 -3.07 4.32 22.06
N ASN A 51 -2.37 4.82 23.08
CA ASN A 51 -1.40 5.91 22.96
C ASN A 51 0.02 5.41 22.72
N LYS A 52 0.25 4.09 22.85
CA LYS A 52 1.54 3.47 22.59
C LYS A 52 1.59 2.86 21.21
N PHE A 53 2.61 3.24 20.44
CA PHE A 53 2.89 2.64 19.14
C PHE A 53 3.91 1.52 19.25
N TYR A 54 3.58 0.36 18.70
CA TYR A 54 4.42 -0.85 18.77
C TYR A 54 5.36 -0.99 17.58
N TRP A 55 4.93 -0.54 16.41
CA TRP A 55 5.73 -0.50 15.19
C TRP A 55 5.18 0.53 14.20
N THR A 56 5.99 0.88 13.21
CA THR A 56 5.58 1.73 12.09
C THR A 56 5.91 1.06 10.75
N SER A 57 5.09 1.33 9.73
CA SER A 57 5.32 0.89 8.35
C SER A 57 5.10 2.08 7.40
N PRO A 58 5.79 2.18 6.24
CA PRO A 58 6.84 1.28 5.77
C PRO A 58 8.15 1.38 6.56
N ASN A 59 9.00 0.37 6.41
CA ASN A 59 10.39 0.44 6.87
C ASN A 59 11.09 1.61 6.14
N PRO A 60 11.80 2.51 6.86
CA PRO A 60 12.54 3.62 6.25
C PRO A 60 13.52 3.21 5.13
N LEU A 61 14.02 1.97 5.15
CA LEU A 61 14.87 1.46 4.07
C LEU A 61 14.14 1.29 2.73
N HIS A 62 12.81 1.15 2.77
CA HIS A 62 11.99 0.98 1.57
C HIS A 62 11.45 2.30 1.01
N THR A 63 11.47 3.39 1.79
CA THR A 63 10.88 4.67 1.36
C THR A 63 11.60 5.30 0.18
N SER A 64 12.88 4.96 -0.02
CA SER A 64 13.67 5.38 -1.19
C SER A 64 13.17 4.78 -2.51
N PHE A 65 12.43 3.67 -2.48
CA PHE A 65 11.87 3.04 -3.69
C PHE A 65 10.51 3.60 -4.10
N ILE A 66 9.89 4.40 -3.23
CA ILE A 66 8.55 4.94 -3.44
C ILE A 66 8.65 6.20 -4.30
N ASN A 67 9.50 7.15 -3.89
CA ASN A 67 9.68 8.42 -4.58
C ASN A 67 10.55 8.22 -5.83
N GLY A 68 9.93 8.10 -7.00
CA GLY A 68 10.69 7.93 -8.23
C GLY A 68 9.86 7.76 -9.49
N LEU A 69 10.50 7.20 -10.53
CA LEU A 69 9.81 6.75 -11.72
C LEU A 69 9.02 5.48 -11.39
N ALA A 70 7.86 5.34 -12.03
CA ALA A 70 6.98 4.20 -11.82
C ALA A 70 7.69 2.86 -12.11
N ILE A 71 8.53 2.81 -13.14
CA ILE A 71 9.28 1.60 -13.51
C ILE A 71 10.30 1.17 -12.46
N ASP A 72 10.97 2.11 -11.78
CA ASP A 72 11.94 1.78 -10.73
C ASP A 72 11.22 1.21 -9.51
N CYS A 73 10.09 1.82 -9.15
CA CYS A 73 9.20 1.32 -8.11
C CYS A 73 8.71 -0.10 -8.46
N PHE A 74 8.26 -0.34 -9.70
CA PHE A 74 7.86 -1.66 -10.18
C PHE A 74 8.97 -2.70 -10.04
N LYS A 75 10.18 -2.38 -10.53
CA LYS A 75 11.36 -3.26 -10.40
C LYS A 75 11.69 -3.57 -8.94
N SER A 76 11.54 -2.61 -8.03
CA SER A 76 11.73 -2.85 -6.60
C SER A 76 10.72 -3.85 -6.04
N ILE A 77 9.42 -3.69 -6.35
CA ILE A 77 8.38 -4.64 -5.92
C ILE A 77 8.68 -6.05 -6.47
N LEU A 78 9.10 -6.16 -7.73
CA LEU A 78 9.51 -7.44 -8.33
C LEU A 78 10.69 -8.08 -7.59
N ARG A 79 11.73 -7.30 -7.28
CA ARG A 79 12.93 -7.79 -6.56
C ARG A 79 12.61 -8.31 -5.17
N PHE A 80 11.75 -7.60 -4.43
CA PHE A 80 11.36 -8.00 -3.07
C PHE A 80 10.28 -9.07 -3.03
N ARG A 81 9.63 -9.36 -4.15
CA ARG A 81 8.45 -10.25 -4.23
C ARG A 81 7.38 -9.91 -3.19
N GLY A 82 7.15 -8.62 -2.97
CA GLY A 82 6.23 -8.16 -1.94
C GLY A 82 6.05 -6.65 -1.96
N SER A 83 4.97 -6.20 -1.30
CA SER A 83 4.64 -4.79 -1.14
C SER A 83 5.35 -4.22 0.08
N PHE A 84 5.89 -3.01 -0.07
CA PHE A 84 6.37 -2.19 1.04
C PHE A 84 5.44 -0.98 1.27
N PHE A 85 4.20 -1.05 0.81
CA PHE A 85 3.20 -0.01 1.00
C PHE A 85 2.19 -0.45 2.07
N PRO A 86 2.08 0.23 3.21
CA PRO A 86 0.98 -0.03 4.14
C PRO A 86 -0.34 0.42 3.53
N ALA A 87 -1.23 -0.52 3.24
CA ALA A 87 -2.53 -0.24 2.64
C ALA A 87 -3.37 0.83 3.37
N PRO A 88 -3.44 0.85 4.72
CA PRO A 88 -4.19 1.88 5.44
C PRO A 88 -3.60 3.29 5.26
N GLY A 89 -2.32 3.41 4.88
CA GLY A 89 -1.66 4.69 4.64
C GLY A 89 -1.86 5.24 3.23
N LEU A 90 -2.71 4.62 2.40
CA LEU A 90 -2.87 4.98 0.99
C LEU A 90 -3.92 6.06 0.75
N SER A 91 -3.62 6.87 -0.27
CA SER A 91 -4.58 7.76 -0.90
C SER A 91 -4.39 7.78 -2.41
N TYR A 92 -5.49 7.90 -3.14
CA TYR A 92 -5.53 7.89 -4.59
C TYR A 92 -6.10 9.21 -5.12
N LYS A 93 -5.55 9.72 -6.21
CA LYS A 93 -6.28 10.66 -7.05
C LYS A 93 -7.42 9.92 -7.75
N ARG A 94 -8.59 10.54 -7.88
CA ARG A 94 -9.70 9.99 -8.67
C ARG A 94 -9.27 9.70 -10.10
N SER A 95 -8.50 10.61 -10.70
CA SER A 95 -7.96 10.43 -12.05
C SER A 95 -7.11 9.16 -12.21
N THR A 96 -6.47 8.68 -11.14
CA THR A 96 -5.75 7.40 -11.14
C THR A 96 -6.71 6.22 -11.25
N ILE A 97 -7.84 6.25 -10.55
CA ILE A 97 -8.87 5.22 -10.69
C ILE A 97 -9.49 5.28 -12.08
N ASP A 98 -9.80 6.47 -12.58
CA ASP A 98 -10.39 6.65 -13.91
C ASP A 98 -9.45 6.17 -15.03
N THR A 99 -8.14 6.32 -14.85
CA THR A 99 -7.12 5.93 -15.85
C THR A 99 -6.76 4.44 -15.77
N TYR A 100 -6.57 3.91 -14.55
CA TYR A 100 -6.00 2.57 -14.34
C TYR A 100 -7.02 1.55 -13.84
N GLY A 101 -8.30 1.92 -13.72
CA GLY A 101 -9.35 1.04 -13.23
C GLY A 101 -9.34 0.82 -11.72
N LEU A 102 -10.20 -0.10 -11.27
CA LEU A 102 -10.40 -0.49 -9.87
C LEU A 102 -9.46 -1.62 -9.46
N TYR A 103 -9.60 -2.08 -8.21
CA TYR A 103 -9.01 -3.33 -7.74
C TYR A 103 -9.52 -4.52 -8.55
N ASP A 104 -8.68 -5.54 -8.68
CA ASP A 104 -9.02 -6.77 -9.36
C ASP A 104 -9.70 -7.73 -8.37
N GLU A 105 -10.99 -7.96 -8.58
CA GLU A 105 -11.83 -8.79 -7.70
C GLU A 105 -11.52 -10.30 -7.80
N SER A 106 -10.56 -10.72 -8.63
CA SER A 106 -10.04 -12.10 -8.58
C SER A 106 -9.16 -12.37 -7.35
N TYR A 107 -8.68 -11.33 -6.67
CA TYR A 107 -7.97 -11.42 -5.40
C TYR A 107 -8.94 -11.27 -4.22
N VAL A 108 -8.79 -12.10 -3.19
CA VAL A 108 -9.72 -12.16 -2.05
C VAL A 108 -9.12 -11.57 -0.77
N LEU A 109 -7.83 -11.78 -0.54
CA LEU A 109 -7.09 -11.38 0.67
C LEU A 109 -5.81 -10.59 0.36
N LEU A 110 -5.39 -10.49 -0.90
CA LEU A 110 -4.15 -9.81 -1.32
C LEU A 110 -4.39 -8.89 -2.51
N GLU A 111 -5.28 -7.92 -2.37
CA GLU A 111 -5.67 -6.97 -3.43
C GLU A 111 -4.62 -5.86 -3.67
N ASP A 112 -3.86 -5.47 -2.64
CA ASP A 112 -2.98 -4.30 -2.72
C ASP A 112 -1.70 -4.53 -3.53
N LEU A 113 -1.01 -5.66 -3.30
CA LEU A 113 0.20 -6.00 -4.04
C LEU A 113 -0.01 -6.04 -5.56
N PRO A 114 -0.98 -6.80 -6.11
CA PRO A 114 -1.24 -6.80 -7.54
C PRO A 114 -1.66 -5.43 -8.05
N ARG A 115 -2.39 -4.64 -7.24
CA ARG A 115 -2.72 -3.25 -7.59
C ARG A 115 -1.48 -2.38 -7.76
N PHE A 116 -0.49 -2.46 -6.87
CA PHE A 116 0.75 -1.69 -7.03
C PHE A 116 1.59 -2.13 -8.22
N LEU A 117 1.71 -3.44 -8.46
CA LEU A 117 2.36 -3.97 -9.65
C LEU A 117 1.69 -3.42 -10.92
N GLN A 118 0.35 -3.38 -10.94
CA GLN A 118 -0.45 -2.88 -12.05
C GLN A 118 -0.31 -1.38 -12.27
N LEU A 119 -0.34 -0.57 -11.22
CA LEU A 119 -0.17 0.87 -11.33
C LEU A 119 1.23 1.22 -11.84
N THR A 120 2.26 0.69 -11.18
CA THR A 120 3.65 1.05 -11.43
C THR A 120 4.14 0.59 -12.80
N ARG A 121 3.76 -0.61 -13.27
CA ARG A 121 4.12 -1.04 -14.64
C ARG A 121 3.46 -0.20 -15.74
N ASN A 122 2.29 0.38 -15.47
CA ASN A 122 1.56 1.23 -16.41
C ASN A 122 1.91 2.73 -16.25
N GLY A 123 3.01 3.04 -15.56
CA GLY A 123 3.55 4.40 -15.49
C GLY A 123 2.98 5.26 -14.35
N CYS A 124 2.11 4.73 -13.48
CA CYS A 124 1.62 5.48 -12.34
C CYS A 124 2.73 5.61 -11.28
N ARG A 125 3.13 6.85 -10.98
CA ARG A 125 4.10 7.15 -9.93
C ARG A 125 3.41 7.20 -8.56
N ILE A 126 4.10 6.70 -7.55
CA ILE A 126 3.65 6.69 -6.15
C ILE A 126 4.51 7.69 -5.37
N GLY A 127 3.90 8.54 -4.56
CA GLY A 127 4.60 9.50 -3.72
C GLY A 127 4.59 9.06 -2.25
N PHE A 128 5.65 9.37 -1.51
CA PHE A 128 5.74 9.10 -0.08
C PHE A 128 5.53 10.36 0.74
N ILE A 129 4.58 10.29 1.67
CA ILE A 129 4.32 11.31 2.69
C ILE A 129 5.12 10.92 3.93
N ASP A 130 6.15 11.72 4.25
CA ASP A 130 7.07 11.48 5.37
C ASP A 130 6.43 11.81 6.74
N SER A 131 5.23 11.27 7.02
CA SER A 131 4.45 11.50 8.23
C SER A 131 3.54 10.32 8.54
N ILE A 132 3.15 10.15 9.80
CA ILE A 132 2.17 9.13 10.19
C ILE A 132 0.78 9.63 9.84
N LEU A 133 0.06 8.88 9.01
CA LEU A 133 -1.31 9.20 8.57
C LEU A 133 -2.35 8.40 9.32
N VAL A 134 -2.07 7.13 9.62
CA VAL A 134 -3.05 6.22 10.23
C VAL A 134 -2.47 5.54 11.46
N ARG A 135 -3.28 5.49 12.51
CA ARG A 135 -3.11 4.60 13.66
C ARG A 135 -3.78 3.28 13.27
N TYR A 136 -2.96 2.26 13.07
CA TYR A 136 -3.39 0.95 12.63
C TYR A 136 -3.68 0.06 13.84
N ARG A 137 -4.88 -0.50 13.94
CA ARG A 137 -5.23 -1.33 15.10
C ARG A 137 -4.73 -2.75 14.91
N TYR A 138 -3.96 -3.25 15.86
CA TYR A 138 -3.50 -4.63 15.84
C TYR A 138 -4.60 -5.58 16.29
N VAL A 139 -5.04 -6.46 15.39
CA VAL A 139 -6.03 -7.50 15.69
C VAL A 139 -5.41 -8.89 15.50
N GLY A 140 -4.45 -9.25 16.35
CA GLY A 140 -4.05 -10.62 16.73
C GLY A 140 -3.59 -11.66 15.68
N ASN A 141 -3.95 -11.53 14.40
CA ASN A 141 -3.85 -12.58 13.39
C ASN A 141 -3.48 -12.05 11.99
N SER A 142 -3.62 -10.74 11.72
CA SER A 142 -3.35 -10.15 10.39
C SER A 142 -1.87 -9.87 10.13
N THR A 143 -1.06 -9.76 11.18
CA THR A 143 0.39 -9.62 11.11
C THR A 143 0.96 -10.50 12.20
N ASN A 144 1.36 -11.72 11.86
CA ASN A 144 2.02 -12.63 12.80
C ASN A 144 3.50 -12.20 12.87
N PRO A 145 3.99 -11.51 13.93
CA PRO A 145 5.39 -11.13 14.04
C PRO A 145 6.25 -12.36 14.41
N GLU A 146 5.60 -13.39 14.95
CA GLU A 146 6.17 -14.68 15.34
C GLU A 146 5.53 -15.73 14.42
N GLY A 147 6.18 -16.09 13.30
CA GLY A 147 5.64 -16.91 12.21
C GLY A 147 5.19 -18.34 12.55
N ASN A 148 4.24 -18.51 13.47
CA ASN A 148 3.73 -19.78 13.97
C ASN A 148 2.21 -19.93 13.73
N SER A 149 1.74 -19.60 12.53
CA SER A 149 0.44 -20.14 12.08
C SER A 149 0.69 -21.44 11.32
N ASN A 150 0.58 -22.58 12.01
CA ASN A 150 0.66 -23.93 11.42
C ASN A 150 -0.53 -24.27 10.48
N THR A 151 -1.23 -23.26 9.97
CA THR A 151 -2.34 -23.38 9.03
C THR A 151 -2.09 -22.43 7.86
N THR A 152 -1.72 -23.01 6.72
CA THR A 152 -1.65 -22.28 5.45
C THR A 152 -3.05 -21.82 5.09
N ASN A 153 -3.27 -20.51 5.02
CA ASN A 153 -4.49 -19.96 4.46
C ASN A 153 -4.43 -20.18 2.94
N THR A 154 -5.19 -21.16 2.44
CA THR A 154 -5.18 -21.54 1.02
C THR A 154 -5.60 -20.41 0.10
N ILE A 155 -6.54 -19.56 0.53
CA ILE A 155 -6.99 -18.39 -0.25
C ILE A 155 -5.83 -17.40 -0.43
N LEU A 156 -5.11 -17.09 0.64
CA LEU A 156 -3.95 -16.21 0.54
C LEU A 156 -2.85 -16.83 -0.34
N GLN A 157 -2.66 -18.15 -0.27
CA GLN A 157 -1.72 -18.84 -1.13
C GLN A 157 -2.14 -18.80 -2.61
N ASP A 158 -3.43 -18.94 -2.90
CA ASP A 158 -3.97 -18.84 -4.25
C ASP A 158 -3.78 -17.43 -4.81
N ASP A 159 -4.05 -16.39 -4.01
CA ASP A 159 -3.80 -15.00 -4.38
C ASP A 159 -2.30 -14.72 -4.61
N MET A 160 -1.41 -15.28 -3.79
CA MET A 160 0.04 -15.19 -4.00
C MET A 160 0.45 -15.86 -5.31
N ASN A 161 -0.07 -17.04 -5.62
CA ASN A 161 0.22 -17.76 -6.86
C ASN A 161 -0.31 -16.99 -8.09
N LEU A 162 -1.50 -16.40 -7.98
CA LEU A 162 -2.08 -15.56 -9.01
C LEU A 162 -1.23 -14.30 -9.23
N THR A 163 -0.81 -13.64 -8.15
CA THR A 163 0.09 -12.47 -8.22
C THR A 163 1.39 -12.83 -8.94
N LEU A 164 2.03 -13.95 -8.59
CA LEU A 164 3.26 -14.39 -9.25
C LEU A 164 3.05 -14.59 -10.75
N SER A 165 2.09 -15.45 -11.12
CA SER A 165 1.86 -15.84 -12.51
C SER A 165 1.37 -14.70 -13.41
N LYS A 166 0.53 -13.80 -12.87
CA LYS A 166 -0.10 -12.72 -13.65
C LYS A 166 0.68 -11.41 -13.62
N GLU A 167 1.20 -11.03 -12.46
CA GLU A 167 1.69 -9.68 -12.21
C GLU A 167 3.22 -9.59 -12.14
N MET A 168 3.93 -10.72 -11.96
CA MET A 168 5.37 -10.75 -11.73
C MET A 168 6.15 -11.55 -12.77
N ASP A 169 5.88 -12.85 -12.91
CA ASP A 169 6.61 -13.78 -13.78
C ASP A 169 6.74 -13.27 -15.23
N PRO A 170 5.69 -12.68 -15.84
CA PRO A 170 5.81 -12.13 -17.20
C PRO A 170 6.83 -10.99 -17.34
N TYR A 171 7.23 -10.37 -16.23
CA TYR A 171 8.04 -9.14 -16.20
C TYR A 171 9.40 -9.32 -15.53
N MET A 172 9.73 -10.52 -15.04
CA MET A 172 11.00 -10.80 -14.35
C MET A 172 12.23 -10.51 -15.21
N PHE A 173 12.09 -10.54 -16.54
CA PHE A 173 13.17 -10.20 -17.47
C PHE A 173 13.69 -8.77 -17.30
N LEU A 174 12.87 -7.84 -16.81
CA LEU A 174 13.24 -6.44 -16.56
C LEU A 174 14.26 -6.25 -15.43
N LEU A 175 14.54 -7.30 -14.65
CA LEU A 175 15.52 -7.27 -13.57
C LEU A 175 16.94 -7.63 -14.03
N ASN A 176 17.10 -8.11 -15.26
CA ASN A 176 18.38 -8.54 -15.82
C ASN A 176 19.12 -7.41 -16.57
N ASP A 177 18.50 -6.22 -16.65
CA ASP A 177 19.08 -4.97 -17.14
C ASP A 177 19.70 -4.17 -15.99
#